data_AF-A0A7V2DEK6-F1
#
_entry.id   AF-A0A7V2DEK6-F1
#
_cell.length_a   1.000
_cell.length_b   1.000
_cell.length_c   1.000
_cell.angle_alpha   90.00
_cell.angle_beta   90.00
_cell.angle_gamma   90.00
#
_symmetry.space_group_name_H-M   'P 1'
#
loop_
_entity.id
_entity.type
_entity.pdbx_description
1 polymer ?
#
loop_
_entity_poly.entity_id
_entity_poly.type
_entity_poly.pdbx_seq_one_letter_code
_entity_poly.pdbx_strand_id
1 'polypeptide(L)'
;MKNEKEHLFDKPRNVKRLLTIFYGFLAVLLIGDFFIHKHTDFAWEAWPEFYATYGFVACVVLVLAAKYLLRPIVKRREDYYD
;
A
#
# COMPACT_ATOMS: atom_id res chain seq x y z
N MET A 1 12.95 -21.30 31.37
CA MET A 1 13.35 -20.88 30.01
C MET A 1 12.07 -20.55 29.25
N LYS A 2 11.84 -19.28 28.89
CA LYS A 2 10.61 -18.88 28.16
C LYS A 2 10.65 -19.56 26.79
N ASN A 3 9.66 -20.40 26.50
CA ASN A 3 9.43 -20.93 25.15
C ASN A 3 9.24 -19.73 24.20
N GLU A 4 10.21 -19.50 23.31
CA GLU A 4 10.02 -18.57 22.20
C GLU A 4 8.87 -19.09 21.34
N LYS A 5 7.80 -18.30 21.24
CA LYS A 5 6.65 -18.67 20.41
C LYS A 5 7.08 -18.43 18.97
N GLU A 6 7.26 -19.49 18.17
CA GLU A 6 7.46 -19.32 16.73
C GLU A 6 6.24 -18.59 16.13
N HIS A 7 6.46 -17.41 15.58
CA HIS A 7 5.41 -16.63 14.93
C HIS A 7 5.24 -17.07 13.47
N LEU A 8 4.01 -16.94 12.94
CA LEU A 8 3.65 -17.35 11.59
C LEU A 8 4.52 -16.68 10.51
N PHE A 9 5.04 -15.48 10.77
CA PHE A 9 5.85 -14.70 9.84
C PHE A 9 7.38 -14.88 10.02
N ASP A 10 7.83 -15.65 11.01
CA ASP A 10 9.26 -15.90 11.22
C ASP A 10 9.84 -16.83 10.14
N LYS A 11 8.99 -17.65 9.53
CA LYS A 11 9.38 -18.56 8.45
C LYS A 11 9.30 -17.82 7.11
N PRO A 12 10.42 -17.62 6.38
CA PRO A 12 10.42 -16.88 5.11
C PRO A 12 9.51 -17.52 4.06
N ARG A 13 9.25 -18.84 4.17
CA ARG A 13 8.31 -19.56 3.31
C ARG A 13 6.86 -19.07 3.48
N ASN A 14 6.43 -18.75 4.70
CA ASN A 14 5.08 -18.29 4.97
C ASN A 14 4.88 -16.86 4.45
N VAL A 15 5.88 -15.99 4.64
CA VAL A 15 5.87 -14.63 4.09
C VAL A 15 5.83 -14.66 2.57
N LYS A 16 6.66 -15.49 1.92
CA LYS A 16 6.61 -15.66 0.46
C LYS A 16 5.23 -16.12 -0.02
N ARG A 17 4.63 -17.11 0.66
CA ARG A 17 3.29 -17.61 0.31
C ARG A 17 2.21 -16.55 0.46
N LEU A 18 2.25 -15.77 1.55
CA LEU A 18 1.35 -14.64 1.77
C LEU A 18 1.48 -13.61 0.64
N LEU A 19 2.70 -13.20 0.32
CA LEU A 19 2.96 -12.21 -0.74
C LEU A 19 2.52 -12.73 -2.11
N THR A 20 2.79 -14.00 -2.42
CA THR A 20 2.31 -14.63 -3.66
C THR A 20 0.79 -14.61 -3.76
N ILE A 21 0.07 -14.97 -2.69
CA ILE A 21 -1.40 -14.93 -2.68
C ILE A 21 -1.90 -13.49 -2.81
N PHE A 22 -1.29 -12.56 -2.09
CA PHE A 22 -1.65 -11.14 -2.13
C PHE A 22 -1.48 -10.54 -3.53
N TYR A 23 -0.31 -10.72 -4.16
CA TYR A 23 -0.06 -10.23 -5.52
C TYR A 23 -0.92 -10.97 -6.55
N GLY A 24 -1.17 -12.27 -6.36
CA GLY A 24 -2.11 -13.02 -7.20
C GLY A 24 -3.53 -12.43 -7.12
N PHE A 25 -4.00 -12.10 -5.93
CA PHE A 25 -5.31 -11.47 -5.73
C PHE A 25 -5.36 -10.08 -6.39
N LEU A 26 -4.33 -9.25 -6.22
CA LEU A 26 -4.25 -7.95 -6.92
C LEU A 26 -4.32 -8.09 -8.44
N ALA A 27 -3.59 -9.06 -9.01
CA ALA A 27 -3.64 -9.32 -10.45
C ALA A 27 -5.04 -9.73 -10.91
N VAL A 28 -5.74 -10.58 -10.14
CA VAL A 28 -7.13 -10.96 -10.42
C VAL A 28 -8.06 -9.75 -10.40
N LEU A 29 -7.91 -8.85 -9.42
CA LEU A 29 -8.71 -7.61 -9.37
C LEU A 29 -8.45 -6.71 -10.59
N LEU A 30 -7.19 -6.54 -10.99
CA LEU A 30 -6.82 -5.74 -12.17
C LEU A 30 -7.44 -6.32 -13.44
N ILE A 31 -7.36 -7.64 -13.62
CA ILE A 31 -8.00 -8.31 -14.76
C ILE A 31 -9.52 -8.15 -14.71
N GLY A 32 -10.13 -8.24 -13.52
CA GLY A 32 -11.56 -8.06 -13.32
C GLY A 32 -12.06 -6.65 -13.71
N ASP A 33 -11.23 -5.62 -13.54
CA ASP A 33 -11.54 -4.24 -13.90
C ASP A 33 -11.82 -4.06 -15.41
N PHE A 34 -11.29 -4.95 -16.27
CA PHE A 34 -11.59 -4.94 -17.71
C PHE A 34 -12.98 -5.46 -18.07
N PHE A 35 -13.58 -6.30 -17.21
CA PHE A 35 -14.89 -6.89 -17.46
C PHE A 35 -16.04 -6.05 -16.89
N ILE A 36 -15.73 -5.12 -15.97
CA ILE A 36 -16.72 -4.28 -15.30
C ILE A 36 -16.84 -2.96 -16.07
N HIS A 37 -18.05 -2.63 -16.50
CA HIS A 37 -18.32 -1.33 -17.11
C HIS A 37 -18.24 -0.24 -16.04
N LYS A 38 -17.31 0.70 -16.21
CA LYS A 38 -17.20 1.87 -15.34
C LYS A 38 -18.26 2.89 -15.73
N HIS A 39 -19.08 3.30 -14.77
CA HIS A 39 -19.89 4.51 -14.90
C HIS A 39 -18.98 5.70 -14.71
N THR A 40 -18.64 6.37 -15.81
CA THR A 40 -17.66 7.45 -15.84
C THR A 40 -18.37 8.74 -16.18
N ASP A 41 -18.18 9.76 -15.34
CA ASP A 41 -18.72 11.10 -15.59
C ASP A 41 -17.74 11.93 -16.42
N PHE A 42 -16.45 11.57 -16.38
CA PHE A 42 -15.37 12.24 -17.09
C PHE A 42 -14.58 11.28 -17.99
N ALA A 43 -14.14 11.78 -19.15
CA ALA A 43 -13.50 10.97 -20.19
C ALA A 43 -12.18 10.28 -19.75
N TRP A 44 -11.48 10.83 -18.74
CA TRP A 44 -10.25 10.22 -18.20
C TRP A 44 -10.53 9.08 -17.22
N GLU A 45 -11.71 8.99 -16.64
CA GLU A 45 -12.09 7.89 -15.74
C GLU A 45 -12.37 6.60 -16.51
N ALA A 46 -12.66 6.73 -17.80
CA ALA A 46 -12.82 5.61 -18.73
C ALA A 46 -11.50 4.92 -19.08
N TRP A 47 -10.37 5.48 -18.64
CA TRP A 47 -9.08 4.84 -18.86
C TRP A 47 -9.00 3.50 -18.10
N PRO A 48 -8.41 2.46 -18.74
CA PRO A 48 -8.21 1.18 -18.09
C PRO A 48 -7.36 1.38 -16.82
N GLU A 49 -7.76 0.71 -15.73
CA GLU A 49 -7.05 0.74 -14.44
C GLU A 49 -6.84 2.13 -13.81
N PHE A 50 -7.60 3.16 -14.25
CA PHE A 50 -7.46 4.53 -13.75
C PHE A 50 -7.53 4.61 -12.22
N TYR A 51 -8.56 4.02 -11.61
CA TYR A 51 -8.76 4.09 -10.15
C TYR A 51 -7.67 3.34 -9.37
N ALA A 52 -7.21 2.18 -9.87
CA ALA A 52 -6.14 1.43 -9.23
C ALA A 52 -4.83 2.24 -9.24
N THR A 53 -4.49 2.83 -10.39
CA THR A 53 -3.32 3.70 -10.55
C THR A 53 -3.44 4.95 -9.68
N TYR A 54 -4.58 5.62 -9.71
CA TYR A 54 -4.84 6.82 -8.93
C TYR A 54 -4.69 6.57 -7.43
N GLY A 55 -5.33 5.51 -6.91
CA GLY A 55 -5.24 5.15 -5.49
C GLY A 55 -3.80 4.82 -5.08
N PHE A 56 -3.05 4.10 -5.93
CA PHE A 56 -1.64 3.80 -5.67
C PHE A 56 -0.79 5.08 -5.62
N VAL A 57 -0.91 5.93 -6.64
CA VAL A 57 -0.14 7.18 -6.72
C VAL A 57 -0.50 8.11 -5.55
N ALA A 58 -1.78 8.25 -5.22
CA ALA A 58 -2.23 9.05 -4.09
C ALA A 58 -1.60 8.55 -2.78
N CYS A 59 -1.62 7.24 -2.52
CA CYS A 59 -0.99 6.64 -1.34
C CYS A 59 0.53 6.88 -1.30
N VAL A 60 1.24 6.70 -2.43
CA VAL A 60 2.68 6.95 -2.50
C VAL A 60 2.99 8.42 -2.21
N VAL A 61 2.26 9.34 -2.85
CA VAL A 61 2.42 10.78 -2.62
C VAL A 61 2.16 11.14 -1.16
N LEU A 62 1.12 10.58 -0.53
CA LEU A 62 0.82 10.78 0.89
C LEU A 62 1.98 10.31 1.79
N VAL A 63 2.52 9.11 1.54
CA VAL A 63 3.65 8.58 2.33
C VAL A 63 4.91 9.43 2.14
N LEU A 64 5.19 9.87 0.92
CA LEU A 64 6.34 10.74 0.63
C LEU A 64 6.16 12.11 1.27
N ALA A 65 4.99 12.72 1.19
CA ALA A 65 4.66 13.96 1.86
C ALA A 65 4.81 13.82 3.39
N ALA A 66 4.32 12.73 3.97
CA ALA A 66 4.49 12.45 5.39
C ALA A 66 5.98 12.34 5.78
N LYS A 67 6.76 11.61 4.99
CA LYS A 67 8.18 11.36 5.26
C LYS A 67 9.06 12.60 5.06
N TYR A 68 8.83 13.38 4.01
CA TYR A 68 9.75 14.45 3.59
C TYR A 68 9.26 15.85 3.94
N LEU A 69 7.94 16.08 3.99
CA LEU A 69 7.38 17.39 4.34
C LEU A 69 6.97 17.43 5.81
N LEU A 70 6.13 16.49 6.27
CA LEU A 70 5.62 16.52 7.64
C LEU A 70 6.68 16.15 8.67
N ARG A 71 7.50 15.13 8.41
CA ARG A 71 8.54 14.68 9.35
C ARG A 71 9.49 15.80 9.79
N PRO A 72 10.10 16.63 8.91
CA PRO A 72 10.98 17.71 9.38
C PRO A 72 10.24 18.83 10.10
N ILE A 73 8.96 19.10 9.76
CA ILE A 73 8.15 20.11 10.45
C ILE A 73 7.79 19.64 11.87
N VAL A 74 7.43 18.37 12.02
CA VAL A 74 6.97 17.79 13.29
C VAL A 74 8.14 17.38 14.18
N LYS A 75 9.31 17.07 13.62
CA LYS A 75 10.48 16.65 14.40
C LYS A 75 10.96 17.81 15.28
N ARG A 76 10.68 17.70 16.59
CA ARG A 76 11.22 18.57 17.63
C ARG A 76 12.69 18.29 17.89
N ARG A 77 13.39 19.30 18.38
CA ARG A 77 14.77 19.15 18.88
C ARG A 77 14.76 18.36 20.19
N GLU A 78 15.84 17.64 20.46
CA GLU A 78 15.96 16.72 21.61
C GLU A 78 15.88 17.44 22.95
N ASP A 79 16.32 18.70 22.99
CA ASP A 79 16.35 19.64 24.12
C ASP A 79 14.99 20.29 24.43
N TYR A 80 13.88 19.80 23.86
CA TYR A 80 12.57 20.42 24.06
C TYR A 80 11.95 20.18 25.45
N TYR A 81 12.42 19.16 26.18
CA TYR A 81 11.90 18.79 27.51
C TYR A 81 12.95 18.84 28.64
N ASP A 82 14.16 19.29 28.32
CA ASP A 82 15.17 19.72 29.30
C ASP A 82 14.91 21.19 29.69
#